data_AF-A0A956HER8-F1
#
_entry.id   AF-A0A956HER8-F1
#
_cell.length_a   1.000
_cell.length_b   1.000
_cell.length_c   1.000
_cell.angle_alpha   90.00
_cell.angle_beta   90.00
_cell.angle_gamma   90.00
#
_symmetry.space_group_name_H-M   'P 1'
#
loop_
_entity.id
_entity.type
_entity.pdbx_description
1 polymer ?
#
loop_
_entity_poly.entity_id
_entity_poly.type
_entity_poly.pdbx_seq_one_letter_code
_entity_poly.pdbx_strand_id
1 'polypeptide(L)'
;MSTAMAKREAAAFMARVRHHAHAPGPVPEGRVEQLAYGLALPFLGLRVMLRDPELRSDAILPAACLLAWCALAASFASATGPIDALPLVGPVAGWLLRFFAAMIALAPIPSIVFVRHYARMAAKARNTLGLGPRAPYQRGLGAAFKEAVLKVSAIALGILPLVLLGELLPAVGKAIVGIVGAVWTLHWIAVEALDGARTLAPGDTVKASELREAAAARTVWFGRIYKVEVGGQWAPLLAPVRAFGRLVAWLGRSWSGELEVLEGRPPLAVGFALGVGVLLGIPGLNLLLRPAVTIAAANLLGQLERAEQPPALAEAAATEPDPLARPSEPPAREP
;
A
#
# COMPACT_ATOMS: atom_id res chain seq x y z
N MET A 1 -14.77 34.08 -4.09
CA MET A 1 -15.00 32.96 -5.02
C MET A 1 -16.43 32.49 -4.84
N SER A 2 -17.28 32.54 -5.88
CA SER A 2 -18.70 32.21 -5.75
C SER A 2 -18.91 30.71 -5.47
N THR A 3 -19.83 30.36 -4.58
CA THR A 3 -20.21 28.97 -4.26
C THR A 3 -20.55 28.15 -5.51
N ALA A 4 -21.05 28.79 -6.57
CA ALA A 4 -21.33 28.15 -7.86
C ALA A 4 -20.06 27.70 -8.59
N MET A 5 -18.97 28.48 -8.53
CA MET A 5 -17.69 28.14 -9.15
C MET A 5 -17.05 26.94 -8.45
N ALA A 6 -17.02 26.94 -7.11
CA ALA A 6 -16.50 25.82 -6.32
C ALA A 6 -17.27 24.51 -6.59
N LYS A 7 -18.61 24.57 -6.73
CA LYS A 7 -19.42 23.41 -7.10
C LYS A 7 -19.09 22.87 -8.49
N ARG A 8 -18.86 23.75 -9.48
CA ARG A 8 -18.48 23.34 -10.84
C ARG A 8 -17.10 22.67 -10.87
N GLU A 9 -16.13 23.22 -10.15
CA GLU A 9 -14.79 22.64 -10.04
C GLU A 9 -14.80 21.27 -9.36
N ALA A 10 -15.56 21.13 -8.27
CA ALA A 10 -15.73 19.86 -7.59
C ALA A 10 -16.41 18.81 -8.50
N ALA A 11 -17.45 19.19 -9.23
CA ALA A 11 -18.11 18.28 -10.18
C ALA A 11 -17.16 17.84 -11.31
N ALA A 12 -16.36 18.75 -11.86
CA ALA A 12 -15.36 18.44 -12.87
C ALA A 12 -14.27 17.51 -12.31
N PHE A 13 -13.82 17.72 -11.07
CA PHE A 13 -12.86 16.84 -10.41
C PHE A 13 -13.43 15.43 -10.21
N MET A 14 -14.68 15.31 -9.73
CA MET A 14 -15.32 14.01 -9.56
C MET A 14 -15.56 13.28 -10.89
N ALA A 15 -15.81 14.01 -11.98
CA ALA A 15 -15.90 13.42 -13.31
C ALA A 15 -14.56 12.81 -13.75
N ARG A 16 -13.43 13.48 -13.47
CA ARG A 16 -12.08 12.94 -13.71
C ARG A 16 -11.80 11.68 -12.88
N VAL A 17 -12.10 11.71 -11.59
CA VAL A 17 -11.94 10.53 -10.70
C VAL A 17 -12.74 9.35 -11.23
N ARG A 18 -14.00 9.58 -11.61
CA ARG A 18 -14.86 8.54 -12.19
C ARG A 18 -14.27 7.99 -13.50
N HIS A 19 -13.78 8.86 -14.39
CA HIS A 19 -13.17 8.45 -15.65
C HIS A 19 -11.99 7.49 -15.42
N HIS A 20 -11.05 7.85 -14.55
CA HIS A 20 -9.89 7.00 -14.22
C HIS A 20 -10.25 5.71 -13.47
N ALA A 21 -11.37 5.68 -12.75
CA ALA A 21 -11.85 4.46 -12.10
C ALA A 21 -12.45 3.44 -13.10
N HIS A 22 -12.82 3.86 -14.31
CA HIS A 22 -13.50 3.01 -15.29
C HIS A 22 -12.56 2.18 -16.15
N ALA A 23 -11.33 2.58 -16.36
CA ALA A 23 -10.38 1.82 -17.18
C ALA A 23 -8.95 2.09 -16.72
N PRO A 24 -8.08 1.05 -16.75
CA PRO A 24 -6.66 1.29 -16.57
C PRO A 24 -6.15 2.16 -17.71
N GLY A 25 -5.31 3.15 -17.37
CA GLY A 25 -4.72 4.08 -18.32
C GLY A 25 -3.32 4.49 -17.87
N PRO A 26 -2.53 5.15 -18.74
CA PRO A 26 -1.22 5.67 -18.37
C PRO A 26 -1.34 6.73 -17.28
N VAL A 27 -0.25 6.96 -16.54
CA VAL A 27 -0.20 8.03 -15.54
C VAL A 27 -0.33 9.38 -16.25
N PRO A 28 -1.33 10.20 -15.91
CA PRO A 28 -1.55 11.45 -16.62
C PRO A 28 -0.53 12.52 -16.23
N GLU A 29 -0.38 13.50 -17.12
CA GLU A 29 0.37 14.72 -16.86
C GLU A 29 -0.45 15.75 -16.08
N GLY A 30 0.22 16.60 -15.31
CA GLY A 30 -0.41 17.68 -14.55
C GLY A 30 -0.84 17.29 -13.12
N ARG A 31 -0.70 18.24 -12.19
CA ARG A 31 -0.86 17.96 -10.75
C ARG A 31 -2.28 17.55 -10.36
N VAL A 32 -3.30 18.24 -10.90
CA VAL A 32 -4.72 17.96 -10.58
C VAL A 32 -5.16 16.62 -11.17
N GLU A 33 -4.69 16.30 -12.37
CA GLU A 33 -5.01 15.03 -13.04
C GLU A 33 -4.35 13.86 -12.32
N GLN A 34 -3.09 13.99 -11.91
CA GLN A 34 -2.39 13.01 -11.08
C GLN A 34 -3.09 12.78 -9.74
N LEU A 35 -3.57 13.85 -9.09
CA LEU A 35 -4.35 13.73 -7.86
C LEU A 35 -5.65 12.96 -8.09
N ALA A 36 -6.40 13.28 -9.14
CA ALA A 36 -7.65 12.61 -9.48
C ALA A 36 -7.42 11.14 -9.87
N TYR A 37 -6.38 10.86 -10.65
CA TYR A 37 -5.97 9.52 -11.04
C TYR A 37 -5.57 8.69 -9.82
N GLY A 38 -4.71 9.23 -8.95
CA GLY A 38 -4.34 8.59 -7.69
C GLY A 38 -5.58 8.22 -6.85
N LEU A 39 -6.49 9.17 -6.68
CA LEU A 39 -7.74 8.97 -5.93
C LEU A 39 -8.63 7.88 -6.54
N ALA A 40 -8.62 7.75 -7.87
CA ALA A 40 -9.43 6.77 -8.59
C ALA A 40 -8.89 5.34 -8.54
N LEU A 41 -7.57 5.16 -8.41
CA LEU A 41 -6.90 3.86 -8.52
C LEU A 41 -7.47 2.79 -7.58
N PRO A 42 -7.73 3.03 -6.28
CA PRO A 42 -8.31 2.03 -5.39
C PRO A 42 -9.70 1.55 -5.83
N PHE A 43 -10.50 2.44 -6.42
CA PHE A 43 -11.80 2.10 -6.99
C PHE A 43 -11.66 1.29 -8.28
N LEU A 44 -10.68 1.61 -9.12
CA LEU A 44 -10.32 0.76 -10.27
C LEU A 44 -9.93 -0.64 -9.81
N GLY A 45 -9.06 -0.75 -8.79
CA GLY A 45 -8.63 -2.02 -8.23
C GLY A 45 -9.80 -2.84 -7.68
N LEU A 46 -10.73 -2.20 -6.96
CA LEU A 46 -11.97 -2.83 -6.49
C LEU A 46 -12.80 -3.34 -7.67
N ARG A 47 -12.96 -2.53 -8.72
CA ARG A 47 -13.76 -2.93 -9.89
C ARG A 47 -13.14 -4.12 -10.62
N VAL A 48 -11.82 -4.13 -10.80
CA VAL A 48 -11.10 -5.24 -11.41
C VAL A 48 -11.26 -6.50 -10.57
N MET A 49 -11.06 -6.40 -9.25
CA MET A 49 -11.28 -7.51 -8.31
C MET A 49 -12.70 -8.09 -8.39
N LEU A 50 -13.72 -7.24 -8.51
CA LEU A 50 -15.11 -7.70 -8.56
C LEU A 50 -15.49 -8.34 -9.91
N ARG A 51 -14.86 -7.91 -11.00
CA ARG A 51 -15.12 -8.40 -12.36
C ARG A 51 -14.38 -9.70 -12.67
N ASP A 52 -13.17 -9.85 -12.15
CA ASP A 52 -12.37 -11.06 -12.34
C ASP A 52 -12.72 -12.10 -11.25
N PRO A 53 -13.38 -13.22 -11.61
CA PRO A 53 -13.83 -14.20 -10.62
C PRO A 53 -12.67 -14.84 -9.86
N GLU A 54 -11.51 -14.87 -10.49
CA GLU A 54 -10.30 -15.55 -10.08
C GLU A 54 -9.51 -14.67 -9.08
N LEU A 55 -9.42 -13.36 -9.32
CA LEU A 55 -8.95 -12.40 -8.32
C LEU A 55 -9.92 -12.27 -7.14
N ARG A 56 -11.23 -12.35 -7.40
CA ARG A 56 -12.25 -12.30 -6.35
C ARG A 56 -12.12 -13.47 -5.38
N SER A 57 -11.94 -14.70 -5.87
CA SER A 57 -11.72 -15.86 -5.01
C SER A 57 -10.44 -15.72 -4.19
N ASP A 58 -9.37 -15.22 -4.82
CA ASP A 58 -8.09 -14.97 -4.13
C ASP A 58 -8.24 -13.89 -3.04
N ALA A 59 -9.06 -12.86 -3.26
CA ALA A 59 -9.31 -11.80 -2.30
C ALA A 59 -10.15 -12.24 -1.09
N ILE A 60 -11.16 -13.10 -1.29
CA ILE A 60 -12.09 -13.53 -0.24
C ILE A 60 -11.41 -14.45 0.77
N LEU A 61 -10.51 -15.34 0.30
CA LEU A 61 -9.95 -16.41 1.13
C LEU A 61 -9.26 -15.90 2.42
N PRO A 62 -8.29 -14.96 2.38
CA PRO A 62 -7.65 -14.46 3.60
C PRO A 62 -8.63 -13.79 4.56
N ALA A 63 -9.60 -13.03 4.03
CA ALA A 63 -10.61 -12.35 4.82
C ALA A 63 -11.55 -13.35 5.51
N ALA A 64 -12.03 -14.36 4.78
CA ALA A 64 -12.88 -15.43 5.34
C ALA A 64 -12.16 -16.20 6.45
N CYS A 65 -10.89 -16.57 6.23
CA CYS A 65 -10.08 -17.25 7.25
C CYS A 65 -9.92 -16.41 8.52
N LEU A 66 -9.64 -15.10 8.39
CA LEU A 66 -9.52 -14.23 9.54
C LEU A 66 -10.85 -14.06 10.28
N LEU A 67 -11.94 -13.82 9.56
CA LEU A 67 -13.27 -13.68 10.16
C LEU A 67 -13.67 -14.95 10.91
N ALA A 68 -13.41 -16.13 10.35
CA ALA A 68 -13.63 -17.40 11.03
C ALA A 68 -12.80 -17.50 12.32
N TRP A 69 -11.53 -17.12 12.28
CA TRP A 69 -10.66 -17.15 13.46
C TRP A 69 -11.10 -16.16 14.55
N CYS A 70 -11.50 -14.95 14.17
CA CYS A 70 -12.05 -13.96 15.09
C CYS A 70 -13.37 -14.45 15.72
N ALA A 71 -14.24 -15.11 14.94
CA ALA A 71 -15.49 -15.68 15.44
C ALA A 71 -15.23 -16.82 16.44
N LEU A 72 -14.26 -17.70 16.16
CA LEU A 72 -13.82 -18.73 17.08
C LEU A 72 -13.26 -18.11 18.37
N ALA A 73 -12.33 -17.16 18.26
CA ALA A 73 -11.74 -16.48 19.41
C ALA A 73 -12.81 -15.80 20.29
N ALA A 74 -13.79 -15.12 19.69
CA ALA A 74 -14.88 -14.48 20.42
C ALA A 74 -15.81 -15.48 21.13
N SER A 75 -15.94 -16.69 20.58
CA SER A 75 -16.78 -17.77 21.13
C SER A 75 -16.10 -18.51 22.29
N PHE A 76 -14.77 -18.58 22.30
CA PHE A 76 -13.99 -19.22 23.38
C PHE A 76 -13.49 -18.23 24.44
N ALA A 77 -13.58 -16.92 24.19
CA ALA A 77 -13.18 -15.92 25.17
C ALA A 77 -14.13 -15.93 26.38
N SER A 78 -13.56 -16.19 27.56
CA SER A 78 -14.28 -16.23 28.84
C SER A 78 -15.02 -14.92 29.10
N ALA A 79 -16.25 -15.01 29.60
CA ALA A 79 -17.13 -13.87 29.90
C ALA A 79 -16.74 -13.10 31.19
N THR A 80 -15.44 -13.00 31.47
CA THR A 80 -14.89 -12.36 32.69
C THR A 80 -14.10 -11.10 32.38
N GLY A 81 -14.20 -10.59 31.14
CA GLY A 81 -13.46 -9.40 30.70
C GLY A 81 -14.15 -8.08 31.05
N PRO A 82 -13.43 -6.95 30.99
CA PRO A 82 -13.98 -5.61 31.21
C PRO A 82 -15.12 -5.25 30.24
N ILE A 83 -15.19 -5.92 29.09
CA ILE A 83 -16.28 -5.77 28.10
C ILE A 83 -17.60 -6.34 28.64
N ASP A 84 -17.54 -7.43 29.41
CA ASP A 84 -18.70 -8.12 29.99
C ASP A 84 -19.16 -7.48 31.31
N ALA A 85 -18.33 -6.62 31.90
CA ALA A 85 -18.67 -5.85 33.09
C ALA A 85 -19.63 -4.67 32.80
N LEU A 86 -19.95 -4.37 31.54
CA LEU A 86 -20.95 -3.37 31.19
C LEU A 86 -22.37 -3.93 31.43
N PRO A 87 -23.13 -3.40 32.40
CA PRO A 87 -24.41 -3.96 32.85
C PRO A 87 -25.56 -3.89 31.82
N LEU A 88 -25.32 -3.35 30.62
CA LEU A 88 -26.32 -3.13 29.56
C LEU A 88 -26.06 -3.96 28.29
N VAL A 89 -25.03 -4.80 28.27
CA VAL A 89 -24.61 -5.51 27.07
C VAL A 89 -25.15 -6.94 27.10
N GLY A 90 -26.18 -7.22 26.32
CA GLY A 90 -26.70 -8.58 26.15
C GLY A 90 -25.66 -9.54 25.54
N PRO A 91 -25.88 -10.88 25.61
CA PRO A 91 -24.88 -11.88 25.23
C PRO A 91 -24.39 -11.75 23.78
N VAL A 92 -25.28 -11.38 22.85
CA VAL A 92 -24.94 -11.15 21.44
C VAL A 92 -24.04 -9.93 21.27
N ALA A 93 -24.35 -8.83 21.97
CA ALA A 93 -23.55 -7.62 21.91
C ALA A 93 -22.16 -7.83 22.53
N GLY A 94 -22.06 -8.60 23.63
CA GLY A 94 -20.79 -8.97 24.25
C GLY A 94 -19.92 -9.81 23.31
N TRP A 95 -20.53 -10.80 22.63
CA TRP A 95 -19.84 -11.59 21.61
C TRP A 95 -19.34 -10.71 20.44
N LEU A 96 -20.18 -9.80 19.93
CA LEU A 96 -19.78 -8.88 18.86
C LEU A 96 -18.61 -7.98 19.26
N LEU A 97 -18.61 -7.44 20.49
CA LEU A 97 -17.51 -6.64 21.00
C LEU A 97 -16.22 -7.46 21.09
N ARG A 98 -16.28 -8.71 21.57
CA ARG A 98 -15.13 -9.64 21.57
C ARG A 98 -14.65 -9.96 20.16
N PHE A 99 -15.57 -10.16 19.22
CA PHE A 99 -15.26 -10.40 17.81
C PHE A 99 -14.51 -9.21 17.19
N PHE A 100 -15.00 -7.99 17.36
CA PHE A 100 -14.31 -6.80 16.87
C PHE A 100 -12.98 -6.56 17.59
N ALA A 101 -12.90 -6.82 18.90
CA ALA A 101 -11.64 -6.76 19.63
C ALA A 101 -10.61 -7.76 19.07
N ALA A 102 -11.03 -9.00 18.78
CA ALA A 102 -10.20 -10.01 18.13
C ALA A 102 -9.79 -9.58 16.73
N MET A 103 -10.68 -8.97 15.93
CA MET A 103 -10.33 -8.43 14.62
C MET A 103 -9.24 -7.35 14.71
N ILE A 104 -9.34 -6.43 15.67
CA ILE A 104 -8.33 -5.39 15.89
C ILE A 104 -7.00 -6.02 16.31
N ALA A 105 -7.02 -6.93 17.28
CA ALA A 105 -5.83 -7.59 17.81
C ALA A 105 -5.11 -8.43 16.74
N LEU A 106 -5.85 -9.09 15.86
CA LEU A 106 -5.33 -9.98 14.82
C LEU A 106 -5.12 -9.28 13.48
N ALA A 107 -5.45 -7.99 13.34
CA ALA A 107 -5.33 -7.23 12.09
C ALA A 107 -3.94 -7.31 11.41
N PRO A 108 -2.80 -7.42 12.14
CA PRO A 108 -1.48 -7.56 11.51
C PRO A 108 -1.17 -8.98 11.00
N ILE A 109 -1.89 -10.01 11.44
CA ILE A 109 -1.58 -11.41 11.13
C ILE A 109 -1.75 -11.74 9.64
N PRO A 110 -2.81 -11.30 8.94
CA PRO A 110 -3.02 -11.68 7.56
C PRO A 110 -1.88 -11.27 6.62
N SER A 111 -1.28 -10.09 6.82
CA SER A 111 -0.17 -9.62 5.97
C SER A 111 1.09 -10.48 6.13
N ILE A 112 1.25 -11.16 7.26
CA ILE A 112 2.36 -12.08 7.53
C ILE A 112 2.03 -13.48 7.01
N VAL A 113 0.89 -14.05 7.41
CA VAL A 113 0.51 -15.44 7.11
C VAL A 113 0.21 -15.62 5.62
N PHE A 114 -0.49 -14.66 5.01
CA PHE A 114 -0.90 -14.72 3.61
C PHE A 114 0.03 -13.95 2.68
N VAL A 115 1.25 -13.61 3.10
CA VAL A 115 2.21 -12.83 2.28
C VAL A 115 2.42 -13.44 0.88
N ARG A 116 2.60 -14.77 0.80
CA ARG A 116 2.77 -15.49 -0.47
C ARG A 116 1.51 -15.50 -1.32
N HIS A 117 0.34 -15.48 -0.68
CA HIS A 117 -0.95 -15.42 -1.35
C HIS A 117 -1.15 -14.04 -1.99
N TYR A 118 -0.91 -12.98 -1.23
CA TYR A 118 -0.94 -11.60 -1.74
C TYR A 118 0.06 -11.37 -2.86
N ALA A 119 1.28 -11.91 -2.76
CA ALA A 119 2.27 -11.83 -3.83
C ALA A 119 1.82 -12.50 -5.14
N ARG A 120 1.17 -13.68 -5.06
CA ARG A 120 0.58 -14.35 -6.23
C ARG A 120 -0.56 -13.56 -6.83
N MET A 121 -1.42 -13.01 -5.98
CA MET A 121 -2.53 -12.16 -6.41
C MET A 121 -2.02 -10.88 -7.08
N ALA A 122 -0.96 -10.23 -6.58
CA ALA A 122 -0.36 -9.05 -7.21
C ALA A 122 0.19 -9.38 -8.62
N ALA A 123 0.88 -10.51 -8.77
CA ALA A 123 1.36 -10.98 -10.08
C ALA A 123 0.20 -11.26 -11.06
N LYS A 124 -0.85 -11.93 -10.58
CA LYS A 124 -2.06 -12.21 -11.37
C LYS A 124 -2.83 -10.95 -11.76
N ALA A 125 -2.89 -9.97 -10.86
CA ALA A 125 -3.51 -8.68 -11.11
C ALA A 125 -2.83 -7.97 -12.28
N ARG A 126 -1.49 -8.04 -12.38
CA ARG A 126 -0.76 -7.47 -13.53
C ARG A 126 -1.20 -8.08 -14.86
N ASN A 127 -1.37 -9.39 -14.93
CA ASN A 127 -1.86 -10.07 -16.14
C ASN A 127 -3.26 -9.58 -16.52
N THR A 128 -4.14 -9.49 -15.52
CA THR A 128 -5.53 -9.03 -15.70
C THR A 128 -5.61 -7.58 -16.16
N LEU A 129 -4.68 -6.75 -15.69
CA LEU A 129 -4.53 -5.34 -16.08
C LEU A 129 -3.79 -5.16 -17.41
N GLY A 130 -3.37 -6.26 -18.04
CA GLY A 130 -2.63 -6.24 -19.30
C GLY A 130 -1.21 -5.68 -19.18
N LEU A 131 -0.59 -5.69 -17.98
CA LEU A 131 0.74 -5.12 -17.66
C LEU A 131 1.92 -6.07 -17.94
N GLY A 132 1.64 -7.19 -18.62
CA GLY A 132 2.60 -8.25 -18.91
C GLY A 132 2.88 -9.18 -17.72
N PRO A 133 3.29 -10.43 -18.01
CA PRO A 133 3.54 -11.44 -16.99
C PRO A 133 4.77 -11.10 -16.13
N ARG A 134 4.61 -11.29 -14.82
CA ARG A 134 5.69 -11.22 -13.84
C ARG A 134 5.56 -12.32 -12.81
N ALA A 135 6.70 -12.73 -12.26
CA ALA A 135 6.72 -13.69 -11.18
C ALA A 135 6.30 -13.02 -9.85
N PRO A 136 5.62 -13.75 -8.96
CA PRO A 136 5.23 -13.23 -7.66
C PRO A 136 6.45 -12.96 -6.77
N TYR A 137 6.45 -11.82 -6.08
CA TYR A 137 7.48 -11.49 -5.08
C TYR A 137 7.23 -12.30 -3.79
N GLN A 138 7.73 -13.53 -3.72
CA GLN A 138 7.46 -14.43 -2.61
C GLN A 138 8.51 -14.33 -1.50
N ARG A 139 8.19 -13.61 -0.41
CA ARG A 139 8.99 -13.62 0.81
C ARG A 139 8.74 -14.89 1.64
N GLY A 140 9.77 -15.30 2.41
CA GLY A 140 9.60 -16.29 3.47
C GLY A 140 8.87 -15.68 4.69
N LEU A 141 8.19 -16.51 5.49
CA LEU A 141 7.45 -16.04 6.67
C LEU A 141 8.34 -15.30 7.68
N GLY A 142 9.56 -15.80 7.91
CA GLY A 142 10.52 -15.13 8.81
C GLY A 142 10.95 -13.75 8.30
N ALA A 143 11.13 -13.61 6.99
CA ALA A 143 11.43 -12.32 6.36
C ALA A 143 10.23 -11.36 6.48
N ALA A 144 9.02 -11.84 6.21
CA ALA A 144 7.80 -11.06 6.36
C ALA A 144 7.56 -10.60 7.81
N PHE A 145 7.81 -11.47 8.80
CA PHE A 145 7.73 -11.12 10.21
C PHE A 145 8.76 -10.06 10.61
N LYS A 146 10.03 -10.24 10.22
CA LYS A 146 11.10 -9.26 10.46
C LYS A 146 10.74 -7.91 9.85
N GLU A 147 10.25 -7.92 8.62
CA GLU A 147 9.83 -6.72 7.90
C GLU A 147 8.64 -6.03 8.58
N ALA A 148 7.65 -6.79 9.07
CA ALA A 148 6.53 -6.23 9.84
C ALA A 148 7.00 -5.51 11.11
N VAL A 149 7.94 -6.09 11.86
CA VAL A 149 8.54 -5.46 13.05
C VAL A 149 9.29 -4.18 12.69
N LEU A 150 10.10 -4.22 11.64
CA LEU A 150 10.82 -3.03 11.15
C LEU A 150 9.85 -1.94 10.70
N LYS A 151 8.73 -2.32 10.06
CA LYS A 151 7.71 -1.39 9.55
C LYS A 151 7.01 -0.68 10.68
N VAL A 152 6.52 -1.43 11.68
CA VAL A 152 5.90 -0.86 12.88
C VAL A 152 6.89 0.06 13.61
N SER A 153 8.16 -0.34 13.71
CA SER A 153 9.20 0.50 14.32
C SER A 153 9.45 1.78 13.53
N ALA A 154 9.52 1.71 12.19
CA ALA A 154 9.68 2.88 11.32
C ALA A 154 8.51 3.85 11.44
N ILE A 155 7.28 3.33 11.46
CA ILE A 155 6.05 4.12 11.63
C ILE A 155 6.04 4.81 12.99
N ALA A 156 6.26 4.06 14.08
CA ALA A 156 6.17 4.58 15.44
C ALA A 156 7.28 5.60 15.73
N LEU A 157 8.53 5.27 15.36
CA LEU A 157 9.67 6.15 15.64
C LEU A 157 9.70 7.35 14.69
N GLY A 158 9.30 7.22 13.43
CA GLY A 158 9.46 8.28 12.43
C GLY A 158 8.78 9.61 12.79
N ILE A 159 7.70 9.61 13.58
CA ILE A 159 7.03 10.83 14.07
C ILE A 159 7.17 11.07 15.57
N LEU A 160 7.83 10.18 16.31
CA LEU A 160 7.91 10.25 17.78
C LEU A 160 8.38 11.64 18.29
N PRO A 161 9.43 12.26 17.74
CA PRO A 161 9.86 13.59 18.20
C PRO A 161 8.81 14.68 17.96
N LEU A 162 8.04 14.58 16.87
CA LEU A 162 6.99 15.56 16.55
C LEU A 162 5.79 15.39 17.48
N VAL A 163 5.46 14.15 17.85
CA VAL A 163 4.42 13.84 18.85
C VAL A 163 4.82 14.42 20.21
N LEU A 164 6.04 14.12 20.67
CA LEU A 164 6.56 14.63 21.95
C LEU A 164 6.61 16.15 21.99
N LEU A 165 7.05 16.80 20.90
CA LEU A 165 7.07 18.26 20.80
C LEU A 165 5.66 18.86 20.83
N GLY A 166 4.70 18.20 20.18
CA GLY A 166 3.30 18.61 20.20
C GLY A 166 2.68 18.53 21.58
N GLU A 167 3.02 17.53 22.38
CA GLU A 167 2.51 17.40 23.76
C GLU A 167 2.95 18.55 24.68
N LEU A 168 4.03 19.26 24.34
CA LEU A 168 4.50 20.43 25.09
C LEU A 168 3.65 21.70 24.87
N LEU A 169 2.80 21.73 23.85
CA LEU A 169 1.96 22.89 23.51
C LEU A 169 0.48 22.63 23.86
N PRO A 170 -0.11 23.33 24.86
CA PRO A 170 -1.51 23.11 25.24
C PRO A 170 -2.47 23.48 24.10
N ALA A 171 -3.48 22.63 23.88
CA ALA A 171 -4.53 22.70 22.84
C ALA A 171 -4.03 22.66 21.37
N VAL A 172 -3.15 23.58 20.95
CA VAL A 172 -2.61 23.66 19.59
C VAL A 172 -1.78 22.42 19.25
N GLY A 173 -1.02 21.92 20.22
CA GLY A 173 -0.19 20.73 20.07
C GLY A 173 -0.99 19.48 19.71
N LYS A 174 -2.14 19.26 20.36
CA LYS A 174 -3.02 18.10 20.07
C LYS A 174 -3.55 18.13 18.64
N ALA A 175 -3.95 19.30 18.14
CA ALA A 175 -4.42 19.45 16.77
C ALA A 175 -3.29 19.19 15.76
N ILE A 176 -2.09 19.74 16.01
CA ILE A 176 -0.90 19.49 15.16
C ILE A 176 -0.56 18.00 15.14
N VAL A 177 -0.50 17.34 16.31
CA VAL A 177 -0.22 15.91 16.42
C VAL A 177 -1.27 15.09 15.67
N GLY A 178 -2.55 15.45 15.78
CA GLY A 178 -3.62 14.78 15.03
C GLY A 178 -3.45 14.91 13.51
N ILE A 179 -3.15 16.12 13.01
CA ILE A 179 -2.93 16.36 11.57
C ILE A 179 -1.68 15.64 11.08
N VAL A 180 -0.55 15.77 11.79
CA VAL A 180 0.71 15.10 11.45
C VAL A 180 0.53 13.59 11.46
N GLY A 181 -0.14 13.06 12.49
CA GLY A 181 -0.48 11.64 12.59
C GLY A 181 -1.33 11.17 11.41
N ALA A 182 -2.37 11.92 11.05
CA ALA A 182 -3.23 11.57 9.91
C ALA A 182 -2.46 11.56 8.58
N VAL A 183 -1.65 12.58 8.31
CA VAL A 183 -0.80 12.65 7.11
C VAL A 183 0.22 11.52 7.09
N TRP A 184 0.83 11.23 8.24
CA TRP A 184 1.79 10.14 8.39
C TRP A 184 1.14 8.76 8.15
N THR A 185 -0.05 8.53 8.70
CA THR A 185 -0.82 7.31 8.46
C THR A 185 -1.17 7.17 6.98
N LEU A 186 -1.68 8.22 6.33
CA LEU A 186 -1.97 8.20 4.90
C LEU A 186 -0.73 7.87 4.05
N HIS A 187 0.42 8.46 4.40
CA HIS A 187 1.68 8.17 3.74
C HIS A 187 2.04 6.68 3.83
N TRP A 188 2.01 6.10 5.03
CA TRP A 188 2.37 4.68 5.24
C TRP A 188 1.38 3.70 4.64
N ILE A 189 0.09 4.05 4.58
CA ILE A 189 -0.92 3.26 3.88
C ILE A 189 -0.57 3.13 2.39
N ALA A 190 -0.13 4.21 1.75
CA ALA A 190 0.33 4.16 0.36
C ALA A 190 1.61 3.32 0.20
N VAL A 191 2.58 3.47 1.11
CA VAL A 191 3.81 2.65 1.11
C VAL A 191 3.48 1.16 1.26
N GLU A 192 2.60 0.79 2.20
CA GLU A 192 2.19 -0.61 2.42
C GLU A 192 1.49 -1.19 1.18
N ALA A 193 0.64 -0.39 0.52
CA ALA A 193 -0.02 -0.79 -0.71
C ALA A 193 0.98 -1.11 -1.83
N LEU A 194 1.98 -0.24 -2.03
CA LEU A 194 3.01 -0.42 -3.05
C LEU A 194 3.92 -1.63 -2.75
N ASP A 195 4.37 -1.76 -1.50
CA ASP A 195 5.18 -2.90 -1.05
C ASP A 195 4.44 -4.24 -1.25
N GLY A 196 3.14 -4.28 -0.93
CA GLY A 196 2.29 -5.46 -1.15
C GLY A 196 2.05 -5.80 -2.62
N ALA A 197 2.30 -4.87 -3.55
CA ALA A 197 2.09 -5.03 -4.97
C ALA A 197 3.36 -5.33 -5.77
N ARG A 198 4.51 -5.48 -5.10
CA ARG A 198 5.78 -5.83 -5.74
C ARG A 198 5.69 -7.14 -6.51
N THR A 199 6.36 -7.16 -7.67
CA THR A 199 6.47 -8.33 -8.54
C THR A 199 7.87 -8.39 -9.12
N LEU A 200 8.34 -9.59 -9.43
CA LEU A 200 9.68 -9.83 -9.94
C LEU A 200 9.72 -9.65 -11.46
N ALA A 201 10.75 -8.96 -11.94
CA ALA A 201 11.06 -8.90 -13.37
C ALA A 201 11.36 -10.31 -13.92
N PRO A 202 11.18 -10.54 -15.24
CA PRO A 202 11.50 -11.82 -15.85
C PRO A 202 12.95 -12.25 -15.56
N GLY A 203 13.14 -13.47 -15.06
CA GLY A 203 14.46 -14.02 -14.69
C GLY A 203 15.05 -13.49 -13.39
N ASP A 204 14.40 -12.55 -12.70
CA ASP A 204 14.88 -11.98 -11.45
C ASP A 204 14.52 -12.86 -10.25
N THR A 205 15.34 -12.80 -9.20
CA THR A 205 15.08 -13.47 -7.92
C THR A 205 14.78 -12.45 -6.84
N VAL A 206 14.04 -12.83 -5.79
CA VAL A 206 13.76 -11.94 -4.65
C VAL A 206 15.05 -11.31 -4.11
N LYS A 207 16.10 -12.13 -3.90
CA LYS A 207 17.38 -11.66 -3.38
C LYS A 207 18.09 -10.67 -4.32
N ALA A 208 18.05 -10.92 -5.62
CA ALA A 208 18.67 -10.02 -6.60
C ALA A 208 17.91 -8.69 -6.70
N SER A 209 16.58 -8.72 -6.68
CA SER A 209 15.75 -7.52 -6.60
C SER A 209 16.07 -6.70 -5.33
N GLU A 210 16.14 -7.34 -4.16
CA GLU A 210 16.46 -6.68 -2.89
C GLU A 210 17.86 -6.07 -2.89
N LEU A 211 18.85 -6.74 -3.47
CA LEU A 211 20.21 -6.22 -3.58
C LEU A 211 20.27 -4.98 -4.50
N ARG A 212 19.56 -5.02 -5.63
CA ARG A 212 19.46 -3.89 -6.56
C ARG A 212 18.77 -2.70 -5.92
N GLU A 213 17.65 -2.92 -5.24
CA GLU A 213 16.94 -1.88 -4.49
C GLU A 213 17.81 -1.32 -3.37
N ALA A 214 18.50 -2.17 -2.61
CA ALA A 214 19.41 -1.73 -1.56
C ALA A 214 20.59 -0.90 -2.10
N ALA A 215 21.07 -1.21 -3.31
CA ALA A 215 22.12 -0.43 -3.98
C ALA A 215 21.61 0.92 -4.50
N ALA A 216 20.36 0.96 -4.97
CA ALA A 216 19.70 2.19 -5.43
C ALA A 216 19.09 3.03 -4.28
N ALA A 217 19.02 2.47 -3.07
CA ALA A 217 18.32 3.05 -1.94
C ALA A 217 18.84 4.45 -1.57
N ARG A 218 18.02 5.46 -1.85
CA ARG A 218 18.28 6.83 -1.39
C ARG A 218 17.91 6.99 0.08
N THR A 219 18.48 8.01 0.73
CA THR A 219 18.10 8.33 2.12
C THR A 219 16.63 8.76 2.15
N VAL A 220 15.79 8.04 2.88
CA VAL A 220 14.35 8.33 3.05
C VAL A 220 14.10 9.74 3.61
N TRP A 221 13.08 10.44 3.10
CA TRP A 221 12.85 11.86 3.42
C TRP A 221 12.74 12.18 4.90
N PHE A 222 12.06 11.35 5.67
CA PHE A 222 11.88 11.59 7.10
C PHE A 222 13.18 11.38 7.88
N GLY A 223 14.10 10.54 7.40
CA GLY A 223 15.48 10.49 7.89
C GLY A 223 16.29 11.74 7.53
N ARG A 224 15.96 12.41 6.41
CA ARG A 224 16.60 13.67 5.99
C ARG A 224 16.19 14.86 6.87
N ILE A 225 14.97 14.86 7.43
CA ILE A 225 14.52 15.92 8.35
C ILE A 225 15.46 16.06 9.56
N TYR A 226 16.00 14.95 10.03
CA TYR A 226 16.91 14.91 11.18
C TYR A 226 18.38 15.12 10.81
N LYS A 227 18.70 15.44 9.55
CA LYS A 227 20.05 15.87 9.14
C LYS A 227 20.25 17.31 9.59
N VAL A 228 20.68 17.48 10.83
CA VAL A 228 21.09 18.77 11.36
C VAL A 228 22.58 18.97 11.08
N GLU A 229 22.90 19.85 10.13
CA GLU A 229 24.26 20.29 9.83
C GLU A 229 24.59 21.53 10.66
N VAL A 230 25.01 21.33 11.90
CA VAL A 230 25.52 22.40 12.74
C VAL A 230 26.97 22.08 13.07
N GLY A 231 27.88 22.93 12.59
CA GLY A 231 29.30 22.89 12.91
C GLY A 231 29.61 23.50 14.28
N GLY A 232 30.80 23.21 14.81
CA GLY A 232 31.30 23.82 16.04
C GLY A 232 30.80 23.18 17.35
N GLN A 233 30.76 23.97 18.42
CA GLN A 233 30.54 23.52 19.81
C GLN A 233 29.18 22.85 20.09
N TRP A 234 28.20 23.00 19.20
CA TRP A 234 26.85 22.44 19.35
C TRP A 234 26.69 21.03 18.78
N ALA A 235 27.71 20.53 18.06
CA ALA A 235 27.73 19.18 17.49
C ALA A 235 27.47 18.04 18.51
N PRO A 236 28.08 18.01 19.71
CA PRO A 236 27.80 16.95 20.68
C PRO A 236 26.37 17.00 21.22
N LEU A 237 25.78 18.19 21.38
CA LEU A 237 24.41 18.33 21.88
C LEU A 237 23.38 17.76 20.87
N LEU A 238 23.67 17.87 19.57
CA LEU A 238 22.80 17.38 18.50
C LEU A 238 23.12 15.95 18.06
N ALA A 239 24.14 15.30 18.65
CA ALA A 239 24.51 13.92 18.34
C ALA A 239 23.35 12.91 18.54
N PRO A 240 22.50 13.02 19.59
CA PRO A 240 21.34 12.14 19.74
C PRO A 240 20.33 12.29 18.60
N VAL A 241 20.07 13.52 18.15
CA VAL A 241 19.16 13.79 17.01
C VAL A 241 19.71 13.18 15.72
N ARG A 242 21.02 13.27 15.50
CA ARG A 242 21.68 12.66 14.32
C ARG A 242 21.68 11.14 14.41
N ALA A 243 21.90 10.56 15.59
CA ALA A 243 21.80 9.12 15.83
C ALA A 243 20.37 8.62 15.57
N PHE A 244 19.37 9.36 16.02
CA PHE A 244 17.97 9.10 15.77
C PHE A 244 17.63 9.16 14.26
N GLY A 245 18.07 10.21 13.56
CA GLY A 245 17.92 10.33 12.11
C GLY A 245 18.54 9.15 11.35
N ARG A 246 19.71 8.67 11.78
CA ARG A 246 20.34 7.46 11.22
C ARG A 246 19.55 6.19 11.49
N LEU A 247 19.03 6.03 12.71
CA LEU A 247 18.19 4.89 13.08
C LEU A 247 16.93 4.85 12.22
N VAL A 248 16.22 5.97 12.12
CA VAL A 248 14.99 6.09 11.35
C VAL A 248 15.27 5.90 9.85
N ALA A 249 16.37 6.43 9.32
CA ALA A 249 16.78 6.19 7.94
C ALA A 249 17.16 4.73 7.67
N TRP A 250 17.77 4.05 8.65
CA TRP A 250 18.08 2.63 8.58
C TRP A 250 16.80 1.79 8.58
N LEU A 251 15.84 2.11 9.45
CA LEU A 251 14.53 1.44 9.51
C LEU A 251 13.78 1.58 8.18
N GLY A 252 13.76 2.76 7.57
CA GLY A 252 13.05 3.02 6.32
C GLY A 252 13.68 2.43 5.06
N ARG A 253 14.91 1.89 5.13
CA ARG A 253 15.70 1.52 3.95
C ARG A 253 15.04 0.46 3.06
N SER A 254 14.33 -0.50 3.66
CA SER A 254 13.64 -1.57 2.92
C SER A 254 12.52 -1.05 2.01
N TRP A 255 11.97 0.14 2.30
CA TRP A 255 10.91 0.77 1.52
C TRP A 255 11.38 1.98 0.72
N SER A 256 12.70 2.12 0.51
CA SER A 256 13.26 3.26 -0.21
C SER A 256 12.73 3.39 -1.64
N GLY A 257 12.47 2.26 -2.33
CA GLY A 257 11.87 2.25 -3.67
C GLY A 257 10.44 2.80 -3.68
N GLU A 258 9.57 2.35 -2.77
CA GLU A 258 8.19 2.85 -2.65
C GLU A 258 8.18 4.32 -2.27
N LEU A 259 9.06 4.70 -1.34
CA LEU A 259 9.19 6.08 -0.92
C LEU A 259 9.65 6.97 -2.07
N GLU A 260 10.60 6.53 -2.89
CA GLU A 260 11.03 7.26 -4.08
C GLU A 260 9.90 7.43 -5.11
N VAL A 261 9.09 6.38 -5.33
CA VAL A 261 7.91 6.46 -6.20
C VAL A 261 6.93 7.53 -5.70
N LEU A 262 6.65 7.56 -4.40
CA LEU A 262 5.73 8.52 -3.80
C LEU A 262 6.32 9.95 -3.75
N GLU A 263 7.60 10.08 -3.43
CA GLU A 263 8.33 11.36 -3.39
C GLU A 263 8.45 12.00 -4.78
N GLY A 264 8.65 11.20 -5.83
CA GLY A 264 8.79 11.69 -7.20
C GLY A 264 7.50 12.25 -7.79
N ARG A 265 6.34 11.85 -7.28
CA ARG A 265 5.02 12.25 -7.80
C ARG A 265 4.03 12.60 -6.66
N PRO A 266 4.25 13.71 -5.91
CA PRO A 266 3.45 14.00 -4.71
C PRO A 266 1.93 14.10 -4.93
N PRO A 267 1.40 14.74 -6.00
CA PRO A 267 -0.05 14.80 -6.21
C PRO A 267 -0.67 13.42 -6.41
N LEU A 268 0.02 12.55 -7.15
CA LEU A 268 -0.36 11.16 -7.37
C LEU A 268 -0.37 10.38 -6.05
N ALA A 269 0.71 10.50 -5.26
CA ALA A 269 0.85 9.86 -3.96
C ALA A 269 -0.26 10.27 -2.99
N VAL A 270 -0.56 11.56 -2.90
CA VAL A 270 -1.63 12.09 -2.04
C VAL A 270 -2.98 11.57 -2.50
N GLY A 271 -3.27 11.62 -3.80
CA GLY A 271 -4.51 11.10 -4.36
C GLY A 271 -4.68 9.62 -4.03
N PHE A 272 -3.65 8.83 -4.29
CA PHE A 272 -3.64 7.40 -4.02
C PHE A 272 -3.86 7.10 -2.54
N ALA A 273 -3.10 7.75 -1.64
CA ALA A 273 -3.28 7.61 -0.21
C ALA A 273 -4.70 7.95 0.26
N LEU A 274 -5.28 9.04 -0.25
CA LEU A 274 -6.67 9.43 0.05
C LEU A 274 -7.67 8.40 -0.47
N GLY A 275 -7.48 7.88 -1.68
CA GLY A 275 -8.35 6.83 -2.23
C GLY A 275 -8.30 5.55 -1.41
N VAL A 276 -7.10 5.15 -0.98
CA VAL A 276 -6.93 3.98 -0.11
C VAL A 276 -7.55 4.27 1.25
N GLY A 277 -7.36 5.45 1.82
CA GLY A 277 -7.95 5.86 3.09
C GLY A 277 -9.48 5.86 3.06
N VAL A 278 -10.10 6.38 1.98
CA VAL A 278 -11.56 6.34 1.78
C VAL A 278 -12.05 4.89 1.71
N LEU A 279 -11.33 4.05 0.97
CA LEU A 279 -11.72 2.66 0.78
C LEU A 279 -11.58 1.85 2.08
N LEU A 280 -10.43 1.93 2.75
CA LEU A 280 -10.13 1.18 3.98
C LEU A 280 -10.78 1.79 5.23
N GLY A 281 -11.26 3.03 5.14
CA GLY A 281 -11.96 3.72 6.22
C GLY A 281 -13.35 3.16 6.52
N ILE A 282 -13.88 2.27 5.68
CA ILE A 282 -15.18 1.62 5.90
C ILE A 282 -15.00 0.49 6.93
N PRO A 283 -15.59 0.59 8.13
CA PRO A 283 -15.46 -0.44 9.17
C PRO A 283 -15.99 -1.79 8.67
N GLY A 284 -15.30 -2.88 9.03
CA GLY A 284 -15.65 -4.24 8.63
C GLY A 284 -15.25 -4.60 7.19
N LEU A 285 -15.38 -3.68 6.23
CA LEU A 285 -15.02 -3.96 4.83
C LEU A 285 -13.52 -3.85 4.55
N ASN A 286 -12.73 -3.17 5.39
CA ASN A 286 -11.28 -3.00 5.23
C ASN A 286 -10.56 -4.31 4.85
N LEU A 287 -10.92 -5.45 5.47
CA LEU A 287 -10.32 -6.75 5.19
C LEU A 287 -10.52 -7.21 3.74
N LEU A 288 -11.72 -7.01 3.20
CA LEU A 288 -12.08 -7.36 1.82
C LEU A 288 -11.54 -6.33 0.81
N LEU A 289 -11.20 -5.14 1.27
CA LEU A 289 -10.76 -4.03 0.44
C LEU A 289 -9.24 -3.93 0.32
N ARG A 290 -8.47 -4.51 1.25
CA ARG A 290 -7.00 -4.64 1.12
C ARG A 290 -6.56 -5.29 -0.21
N PRO A 291 -7.17 -6.41 -0.67
CA PRO A 291 -6.85 -6.96 -1.98
C PRO A 291 -7.06 -5.98 -3.14
N ALA A 292 -8.14 -5.20 -3.12
CA ALA A 292 -8.39 -4.16 -4.13
C ALA A 292 -7.29 -3.08 -4.14
N VAL A 293 -6.77 -2.72 -2.97
CA VAL A 293 -5.64 -1.78 -2.81
C VAL A 293 -4.36 -2.37 -3.40
N THR A 294 -4.09 -3.66 -3.19
CA THR A 294 -2.94 -4.35 -3.81
C THR A 294 -3.06 -4.37 -5.34
N ILE A 295 -4.24 -4.63 -5.89
CA ILE A 295 -4.49 -4.59 -7.34
C ILE A 295 -4.28 -3.17 -7.88
N ALA A 296 -4.77 -2.15 -7.18
CA ALA A 296 -4.59 -0.75 -7.54
C ALA A 296 -3.12 -0.32 -7.54
N ALA A 297 -2.37 -0.74 -6.52
CA ALA A 297 -0.93 -0.51 -6.44
C ALA A 297 -0.16 -1.25 -7.54
N ALA A 298 -0.56 -2.48 -7.89
CA ALA A 298 0.03 -3.22 -9.00
C ALA A 298 -0.20 -2.52 -10.33
N ASN A 299 -1.38 -1.92 -10.53
CA ASN A 299 -1.65 -1.06 -11.68
C ASN A 299 -0.71 0.15 -11.68
N LEU A 300 -0.61 0.87 -10.57
CA LEU A 300 0.24 2.05 -10.45
C LEU A 300 1.71 1.73 -10.77
N LEU A 301 2.29 0.72 -10.12
CA LEU A 301 3.68 0.31 -10.37
C LEU A 301 3.89 -0.10 -11.83
N GLY A 302 3.00 -0.89 -12.41
CA GLY A 302 3.14 -1.31 -13.81
C GLY A 302 3.03 -0.16 -14.82
N GLN A 303 2.17 0.84 -14.56
CA GLN A 303 2.09 2.01 -15.44
C GLN A 303 3.33 2.92 -15.32
N LEU A 304 3.92 3.01 -14.12
CA LEU A 304 5.17 3.75 -13.91
C LEU A 304 6.35 3.06 -14.62
N GLU A 305 6.44 1.74 -14.50
CA GLU A 305 7.46 0.96 -15.22
C GLU A 305 7.36 1.14 -16.74
N ARG A 306 6.14 1.17 -17.29
CA ARG A 306 5.92 1.44 -18.72
C ARG A 306 6.35 2.84 -19.13
N ALA A 307 6.09 3.84 -18.29
CA ALA A 307 6.49 5.22 -18.56
C ALA A 307 8.01 5.40 -18.51
N GLU A 308 8.71 4.55 -17.75
CA GLU A 308 10.18 4.58 -17.61
C GLU A 308 10.91 3.75 -18.68
N GLN A 309 10.22 2.84 -19.37
CA GLN A 309 10.79 2.07 -20.47
C GLN A 309 11.01 2.95 -21.72
N PRO A 310 12.24 3.00 -22.30
CA PRO A 310 12.50 3.71 -23.54
C PRO A 310 11.67 3.14 -24.70
N PRO A 311 11.14 3.97 -25.61
CA PRO A 311 10.31 3.53 -26.74
C PRO A 311 10.98 2.47 -27.61
N ALA A 312 12.30 2.51 -27.77
CA ALA A 312 13.07 1.52 -28.55
C ALA A 312 13.04 0.08 -27.98
N LEU A 313 12.91 -0.08 -26.65
CA LEU A 313 12.79 -1.40 -26.01
C LEU A 313 11.34 -1.90 -26.00
N ALA A 314 10.37 -0.99 -26.01
CA ALA A 314 8.96 -1.33 -26.14
C ALA A 314 8.62 -1.83 -27.56
N GLU A 315 9.21 -1.24 -28.60
CA GLU A 315 9.12 -1.76 -29.98
C GLU A 315 9.78 -3.13 -30.13
N ALA A 316 10.97 -3.35 -29.53
CA ALA A 316 11.63 -4.64 -29.57
C ALA A 316 10.81 -5.75 -28.88
N ALA A 317 10.20 -5.46 -27.73
CA ALA A 317 9.34 -6.41 -27.02
C ALA A 317 8.01 -6.69 -27.73
N ALA A 318 7.50 -5.77 -28.54
CA ALA A 318 6.33 -5.98 -29.39
C ALA A 318 6.64 -6.81 -30.65
N THR A 319 7.92 -6.91 -31.03
CA THR A 319 8.39 -7.63 -32.22
C THR A 319 8.93 -9.02 -31.90
N GLU A 320 9.16 -9.34 -30.62
CA GLU A 320 9.62 -10.66 -30.20
C GLU A 320 8.47 -11.67 -30.36
N PRO A 321 8.60 -12.69 -31.24
CA PRO A 321 7.53 -13.66 -31.47
C PRO A 321 7.30 -14.44 -30.17
N ASP A 322 6.02 -14.60 -29.80
CA ASP A 322 5.62 -15.42 -28.66
C ASP A 322 6.30 -16.80 -28.74
N PRO A 323 7.20 -17.16 -27.81
CA PRO A 323 7.88 -18.45 -27.81
C PRO A 323 6.91 -19.64 -27.68
N LEU A 324 5.66 -19.36 -27.31
CA LEU A 324 4.57 -20.33 -27.19
C LEU A 324 3.61 -20.32 -28.40
N ALA A 325 3.80 -19.42 -29.37
CA ALA A 325 3.12 -19.52 -30.66
C ALA A 325 3.63 -20.77 -31.38
N ARG A 326 2.91 -21.88 -31.21
CA ARG A 326 3.20 -23.12 -31.93
C ARG A 326 3.25 -22.80 -33.43
N PRO A 327 4.28 -23.28 -34.16
CA PRO A 327 4.27 -23.18 -35.61
C PRO A 327 2.95 -23.78 -36.11
N SER A 328 2.16 -23.00 -36.84
CA SER A 328 0.98 -23.50 -37.53
C SER A 328 1.42 -24.64 -38.43
N GLU A 329 0.95 -25.86 -38.13
CA GLU A 329 1.17 -27.04 -38.95
C GLU A 329 0.77 -26.70 -40.40
N PRO A 330 1.65 -26.93 -41.39
CA PRO A 330 1.30 -26.68 -42.78
C PRO A 330 0.14 -27.62 -43.18
N PRO A 331 -0.82 -27.15 -43.99
CA PRO A 331 -1.98 -27.94 -44.36
C PRO A 331 -1.53 -29.24 -45.06
N ALA A 332 -2.05 -30.36 -44.57
CA ALA A 332 -1.83 -31.66 -45.16
C ALA A 332 -2.24 -31.64 -46.63
N ARG A 333 -1.31 -31.98 -47.52
CA ARG A 333 -1.61 -32.20 -48.94
C ARG A 333 -2.43 -33.49 -49.03
N GLU A 334 -3.69 -33.37 -49.43
CA GLU A 334 -4.51 -34.52 -49.80
C GLU A 334 -3.98 -35.15 -51.11
N PRO A 335 -3.97 -36.50 -51.22
CA PRO A 335 -3.49 -37.22 -52.40
C PRO A 335 -4.43 -37.17 -53.60
#